data_AF-A0AB39KKR2-F1
#
_entry.id   AF-A0AB39KKR2-F1
#
_cell.length_a   1.000
_cell.length_b   1.000
_cell.length_c   1.000
_cell.angle_alpha   90.00
_cell.angle_beta   90.00
_cell.angle_gamma   90.00
#
_symmetry.space_group_name_H-M   'P 1'
#
loop_
_entity.id
_entity.type
_entity.pdbx_description
1 polymer ?
#
loop_
_entity_poly.entity_id
_entity_poly.type
_entity_poly.pdbx_seq_one_letter_code
_entity_poly.pdbx_strand_id
1 'polypeptide(L)'
;MKLIRTKFESGERYSLLIDDNGVPNWYPTLFATSKLRNSAKASNTIEAYLNAVKLLLEWCHTNNILLEETFLKKQFLTTEQIEG
;
A
#
# COMPACT_ATOMS: atom_id res chain seq x y z
N MET A 1 10.03 -4.83 0.05
CA MET A 1 8.62 -4.76 -0.46
C MET A 1 8.58 -4.73 -1.99
N LYS A 2 7.67 -5.48 -2.60
CA LYS A 2 7.53 -5.58 -4.06
C LYS A 2 6.07 -5.55 -4.51
N LEU A 3 5.79 -4.83 -5.59
CA LEU A 3 4.50 -4.91 -6.27
C LEU A 3 4.49 -6.14 -7.19
N ILE A 4 3.47 -6.98 -7.05
CA ILE A 4 3.27 -8.14 -7.91
C ILE A 4 1.86 -8.14 -8.51
N ARG A 5 1.73 -8.83 -9.64
CA ARG A 5 0.44 -9.22 -10.23
C ARG A 5 0.27 -10.71 -10.04
N THR A 6 -0.86 -11.12 -9.47
CA THR A 6 -1.21 -12.53 -9.31
C THR A 6 -2.56 -12.82 -9.92
N LYS A 7 -2.76 -14.06 -10.36
CA LYS A 7 -4.04 -14.59 -10.84
C LYS A 7 -4.45 -15.69 -9.87
N PHE A 8 -5.60 -15.54 -9.23
CA PHE A 8 -6.15 -16.57 -8.36
C PHE A 8 -6.81 -17.69 -9.17
N GLU A 9 -7.10 -18.82 -8.51
CA GLU A 9 -7.78 -19.97 -9.11
C GLU A 9 -9.14 -19.59 -9.72
N SER A 10 -9.83 -18.60 -9.14
CA SER A 10 -11.06 -18.02 -9.67
C SER A 10 -10.91 -17.34 -11.04
N GLY A 11 -9.67 -17.15 -11.51
CA GLY A 11 -9.35 -16.42 -12.72
C GLY A 11 -9.17 -14.92 -12.51
N GLU A 12 -9.53 -14.41 -11.33
CA GLU A 12 -9.38 -13.00 -11.00
C GLU A 12 -7.92 -12.60 -10.86
N ARG A 13 -7.59 -11.43 -11.42
CA ARG A 13 -6.24 -10.83 -11.31
C ARG A 13 -6.22 -9.76 -10.23
N TYR A 14 -5.18 -9.76 -9.41
CA TYR A 14 -4.97 -8.77 -8.36
C TYR A 14 -3.54 -8.25 -8.41
N SER A 15 -3.40 -6.98 -8.09
CA SER A 15 -2.11 -6.36 -7.83
C SER A 15 -1.95 -6.26 -6.31
N LEU A 16 -0.80 -6.71 -5.78
CA LEU A 16 -0.54 -6.84 -4.35
C LEU A 16 0.85 -6.28 -4.03
N LEU A 17 0.99 -5.67 -2.85
CA LEU A 17 2.30 -5.39 -2.27
C LEU A 17 2.69 -6.52 -1.33
N ILE A 18 3.81 -7.18 -1.62
CA ILE A 18 4.36 -8.25 -0.79
C ILE A 18 5.62 -7.79 -0.06
N ASP A 19 5.88 -8.37 1.10
CA ASP A 19 7.16 -8.27 1.80
C ASP A 19 8.22 -9.15 1.11
N ASP A 20 9.41 -9.20 1.72
CA ASP A 20 10.55 -9.92 1.15
C ASP A 20 10.41 -11.45 1.33
N ASN A 21 9.49 -11.91 2.19
CA ASN A 21 9.11 -13.32 2.33
C ASN A 21 8.00 -13.73 1.33
N GLY A 22 7.51 -12.78 0.53
CA GLY A 22 6.42 -12.99 -0.42
C GLY A 22 5.03 -12.93 0.19
N VAL A 23 4.90 -12.48 1.43
CA VAL A 23 3.62 -12.35 2.14
C VAL A 23 2.99 -10.99 1.80
N PRO A 24 1.70 -10.94 1.42
CA PRO A 24 1.02 -9.66 1.20
C PRO A 24 1.04 -8.79 2.45
N ASN A 25 1.46 -7.53 2.30
CA ASN A 25 1.38 -6.56 3.38
C ASN A 25 -0.10 -6.29 3.69
N TRP A 26 -0.48 -6.47 4.95
CA TRP A 26 -1.88 -6.50 5.38
C TRP A 26 -2.67 -5.24 4.99
N TYR A 27 -2.22 -4.07 5.42
CA TYR A 27 -2.97 -2.82 5.21
C TYR A 27 -3.08 -2.40 3.74
N PRO A 28 -1.99 -2.41 2.94
CA PRO A 28 -2.10 -2.12 1.51
C PRO A 28 -2.96 -3.13 0.76
N THR A 29 -2.89 -4.42 1.13
CA THR A 29 -3.72 -5.47 0.53
C THR A 29 -5.18 -5.26 0.84
N LEU A 30 -5.53 -5.00 2.11
CA LEU A 30 -6.90 -4.71 2.53
C LEU A 30 -7.44 -3.46 1.83
N PHE A 31 -6.64 -2.39 1.72
CA PHE A 31 -7.02 -1.17 1.01
C PHE A 31 -7.30 -1.42 -0.48
N ALA A 32 -6.39 -2.11 -1.18
CA ALA A 32 -6.55 -2.41 -2.60
C ALA A 32 -7.80 -3.26 -2.88
N THR A 33 -8.04 -4.28 -2.06
CA THR A 33 -9.20 -5.17 -2.20
C THR A 33 -10.50 -4.45 -1.85
N SER A 34 -10.57 -3.78 -0.70
CA SER A 34 -11.81 -3.21 -0.19
C SER A 34 -12.22 -1.88 -0.81
N LYS A 35 -11.26 -1.05 -1.25
CA LYS A 35 -11.53 0.31 -1.76
C LYS A 35 -11.34 0.42 -3.26
N LEU A 36 -10.27 -0.14 -3.81
CA LEU A 36 -9.93 0.06 -5.22
C LEU A 36 -10.64 -0.95 -6.12
N ARG A 37 -10.57 -2.24 -5.78
CA ARG A 37 -11.20 -3.32 -6.53
C ARG A 37 -12.73 -3.26 -6.46
N ASN A 38 -13.30 -3.03 -5.26
CA ASN A 38 -14.74 -2.85 -5.11
C ASN A 38 -15.29 -1.65 -5.90
N SER A 39 -14.46 -0.65 -6.21
CA SER A 39 -14.83 0.49 -7.03
C SER A 39 -14.59 0.27 -8.53
N ALA A 40 -14.39 -0.99 -8.96
CA ALA A 40 -14.11 -1.40 -10.35
C ALA A 40 -12.99 -0.58 -11.03
N LYS A 41 -11.98 -0.11 -10.28
CA LYS A 41 -10.86 0.65 -10.84
C LYS A 41 -10.04 -0.23 -11.78
N ALA A 42 -9.55 0.36 -12.88
CA ALA A 42 -8.66 -0.31 -13.81
C ALA A 42 -7.38 -0.79 -13.09
N SER A 43 -6.83 -1.94 -13.49
CA SER A 43 -5.65 -2.52 -12.84
C SER A 43 -4.45 -1.57 -12.79
N ASN A 44 -4.21 -0.82 -13.86
CA ASN A 44 -3.14 0.19 -13.90
C ASN A 44 -3.33 1.29 -12.84
N THR A 45 -4.59 1.67 -12.56
CA THR A 45 -4.91 2.63 -11.50
C THR A 45 -4.63 2.02 -10.13
N ILE A 46 -5.04 0.78 -9.88
CA ILE A 46 -4.79 0.07 -8.62
C ILE A 46 -3.28 0.01 -8.34
N GLU A 47 -2.48 -0.27 -9.36
CA GLU A 47 -1.02 -0.30 -9.26
C GLU A 47 -0.40 1.06 -9.00
N ALA A 48 -0.93 2.13 -9.59
CA ALA A 48 -0.48 3.49 -9.28
C ALA A 48 -0.70 3.82 -7.79
N TYR A 49 -1.89 3.50 -7.24
CA TYR A 49 -2.16 3.65 -5.81
C TYR A 49 -1.24 2.78 -4.95
N LEU A 50 -1.02 1.52 -5.32
CA LEU A 50 -0.12 0.64 -4.57
C LEU A 50 1.33 1.12 -4.63
N ASN A 51 1.81 1.65 -5.77
CA ASN A 51 3.14 2.24 -5.85
C ASN A 51 3.27 3.47 -4.96
N ALA A 52 2.24 4.32 -4.88
CA ALA A 52 2.23 5.45 -3.96
C ALA A 52 2.27 5.00 -2.49
N VAL A 53 1.48 3.98 -2.12
CA VAL A 53 1.52 3.39 -0.78
C VAL A 53 2.89 2.77 -0.48
N LYS A 54 3.48 2.06 -1.46
CA LYS A 54 4.83 1.49 -1.33
C LYS A 54 5.86 2.58 -1.01
N LEU A 55 5.86 3.66 -1.78
CA LEU A 55 6.77 4.79 -1.58
C LEU A 55 6.62 5.39 -0.18
N LEU A 56 5.39 5.62 0.28
CA LEU A 56 5.10 6.11 1.63
C LEU A 56 5.68 5.18 2.70
N LEU A 57 5.45 3.86 2.58
CA LEU A 57 5.93 2.89 3.56
C LEU A 57 7.47 2.79 3.56
N GLU A 58 8.13 2.86 2.40
CA GLU A 58 9.59 2.88 2.30
C GLU A 58 10.18 4.16 2.92
N TRP A 59 9.54 5.30 2.69
CA TRP A 59 9.92 6.57 3.33
C TRP A 59 9.74 6.50 4.85
N CYS A 60 8.61 5.97 5.34
CA CYS A 60 8.38 5.80 6.77
C CYS A 60 9.43 4.88 7.41
N HIS A 61 9.76 3.77 6.76
CA HIS A 61 10.80 2.86 7.23
C HIS A 61 12.15 3.56 7.34
N THR A 62 12.54 4.33 6.31
CA THR A 62 13.80 5.08 6.27
C THR A 62 13.88 6.15 7.36
N ASN A 63 12.75 6.76 7.72
CA ASN A 63 12.66 7.82 8.73
C ASN A 63 12.28 7.32 10.14
N ASN A 64 12.21 6.00 10.35
CA ASN A 64 11.75 5.38 11.61
C ASN A 64 10.38 5.89 12.08
N ILE A 65 9.45 6.10 11.14
CA ILE A 65 8.08 6.56 11.41
C ILE A 65 7.15 5.36 11.44
N LEU A 66 6.46 5.16 12.56
CA LEU A 66 5.43 4.14 12.70
C LEU A 66 4.03 4.76 12.50
N LEU A 67 3.56 4.75 11.24
CA LEU A 67 2.30 5.43 10.85
C LEU A 67 1.09 5.07 11.71
N GLU A 68 0.94 3.80 12.06
CA GLU A 68 -0.18 3.33 12.87
C GLU A 68 -0.22 4.02 14.23
N GLU A 69 0.91 4.07 14.94
CA GLU A 69 1.00 4.77 16.22
C GLU A 69 0.79 6.27 16.07
N THR A 70 1.41 6.88 15.06
CA THR A 70 1.33 8.32 14.79
C THR A 70 -0.12 8.74 14.56
N PHE A 71 -0.86 8.00 13.73
CA PHE A 71 -2.27 8.27 13.45
C PHE A 71 -3.19 7.97 14.64
N LEU A 72 -2.93 6.91 15.41
CA LEU A 72 -3.67 6.64 16.65
C LEU A 72 -3.52 7.78 17.66
N LYS A 73 -2.34 8.41 17.72
CA LYS A 73 -2.05 9.58 18.56
C LYS A 73 -2.57 10.90 17.96
N LYS A 74 -3.25 10.86 16.80
CA LYS A 74 -3.67 12.05 16.01
C LYS A 74 -2.51 12.98 15.67
N GLN A 75 -1.30 12.43 15.61
CA GLN A 75 -0.14 13.13 15.10
C GLN A 75 -0.14 12.92 13.59
N PHE A 76 -0.22 14.02 12.85
CA PHE A 76 -0.15 13.98 11.39
C PHE A 76 1.30 14.21 10.94
N LEU A 77 1.59 13.83 9.70
CA LEU A 77 2.87 14.19 9.08
C LEU A 77 2.98 15.71 8.98
N THR A 78 4.16 16.26 9.23
CA THR A 78 4.42 17.70 9.08
C THR A 78 4.50 18.08 7.59
N THR A 79 4.43 19.38 7.30
CA THR A 79 4.59 19.88 5.93
C THR A 79 5.93 19.45 5.33
N GLU A 80 7.01 19.53 6.11
CA GLU A 80 8.36 19.12 5.69
C GLU A 80 8.42 17.62 5.36
N GLN A 81 7.64 16.79 6.06
CA GLN A 81 7.56 15.35 5.81
C GLN A 81 6.74 15.01 4.55
N ILE A 82 5.83 15.89 4.14
CA ILE A 82 4.99 15.71 2.94
C ILE A 82 5.68 16.27 1.69
N GLU A 83 6.42 17.37 1.83
CA GLU A 83 7.08 18.08 0.73
C GLU A 83 8.53 17.63 0.46
N GLY A 84 9.10 16.81 1.35
CA GLY A 84 10.50 16.38 1.35
C GLY A 84 10.95 15.52 0.17
#